data_AF-A0A950V2E2-F1
#
_entry.id   AF-A0A950V2E2-F1
#
_cell.length_a   1.000
_cell.length_b   1.000
_cell.length_c   1.000
_cell.angle_alpha   90.00
_cell.angle_beta   90.00
_cell.angle_gamma   90.00
#
_symmetry.space_group_name_H-M   'P 1'
#
loop_
_entity.id
_entity.type
_entity.pdbx_description
1 polymer ?
#
loop_
_entity_poly.entity_id
_entity_poly.type
_entity_poly.pdbx_seq_one_letter_code
_entity_poly.pdbx_strand_id
1 'polypeptide(L)'
;MKSAFLRGTACRVFAFIFLISSGSLAQNGLTPQQVAQIDELVSRTLTESGVPSASIAVVKDGNLALAKGYGNARISPPLAAKPKTRYAIGSLSKQFTAAAILLLQQQHKLSIDDSVAKYLPALTRANEVTIRELLSHTSGYQDYYPQDYVPEFMQQPGSTQQILDTWAKRPLDFDPGTKWQYSNTNFVIAGAIAEKVAGEPLFKFLNDRIFRQLGMSSVFDIDHNQPAPADALGYFSYGTGPNRVQKKEGDGWLFAAGELAMTASDLAKWDISMMNESLLQPASYRQMGTEMMLKSGVGAGYGLGVVVSIWETHRRISHTGEVSGYTTMNAVFPDEHLAVVVLTNKMAGTAASPIGDGIARILFTQTTAQDVREAGRVKTILGQLQSGTIDRTQFTESCNLYFSSDAVHDYAATLAGLGEPQSITLNKEGPRGGMMFRSWHVSYAAKEFEVTEYEQSDGKLEQFLVLPET
;
A
#
# COMPACT_ATOMS: atom_id res chain seq x y z
N MET A 1 -16.59 -26.34 81.28
CA MET A 1 -17.59 -26.13 80.20
C MET A 1 -16.82 -25.83 78.92
N LYS A 2 -16.98 -26.67 77.88
CA LYS A 2 -16.59 -26.48 76.45
C LYS A 2 -15.08 -26.32 76.14
N SER A 3 -14.37 -27.40 75.76
CA SER A 3 -14.25 -28.06 74.44
C SER A 3 -13.15 -27.45 73.55
N ALA A 4 -12.07 -28.20 73.32
CA ALA A 4 -11.16 -27.98 72.19
C ALA A 4 -10.71 -29.35 71.64
N PHE A 5 -11.11 -29.64 70.40
CA PHE A 5 -10.86 -30.87 69.67
C PHE A 5 -9.55 -30.70 68.88
N LEU A 6 -8.55 -31.53 69.13
CA LEU A 6 -7.40 -31.71 68.24
C LEU A 6 -7.72 -32.84 67.25
N ARG A 7 -7.70 -32.54 65.95
CA ARG A 7 -7.62 -33.54 64.88
C ARG A 7 -6.42 -33.21 64.01
N GLY A 8 -5.43 -34.10 64.04
CA GLY A 8 -4.41 -34.18 63.01
C GLY A 8 -5.01 -34.77 61.74
N THR A 9 -4.56 -34.30 60.58
CA THR A 9 -4.83 -34.97 59.31
C THR A 9 -3.64 -34.78 58.38
N ALA A 10 -3.31 -35.88 57.70
CA ALA A 10 -2.09 -36.13 56.96
C ALA A 10 -1.88 -35.20 55.76
N CYS A 11 -0.61 -34.87 55.53
CA CYS A 11 -0.10 -34.15 54.37
C CYS A 11 -0.21 -35.04 53.11
N ARG A 12 -1.01 -34.63 52.12
CA ARG A 12 -0.99 -35.17 50.75
C ARG A 12 -0.46 -34.08 49.82
N VAL A 13 0.78 -34.27 49.36
CA VAL A 13 1.40 -33.44 48.32
C VAL A 13 0.79 -33.84 46.97
N PHE A 14 -0.02 -32.96 46.38
CA PHE A 14 -0.44 -33.08 44.99
C PHE A 14 0.61 -32.39 44.11
N ALA A 15 1.38 -33.18 43.37
CA ALA A 15 2.22 -32.69 42.29
C ALA A 15 1.31 -32.33 41.10
N PHE A 16 1.12 -31.03 40.85
CA PHE A 16 0.51 -30.55 39.60
C PHE A 16 1.54 -30.67 38.48
N ILE A 17 1.38 -31.68 37.63
CA ILE A 17 2.04 -31.76 36.33
C ILE A 17 1.38 -30.70 35.45
N PHE A 18 2.05 -29.56 35.26
CA PHE A 18 1.71 -28.62 34.19
C PHE A 18 2.07 -29.28 32.86
N LEU A 19 1.07 -29.86 32.19
CA LEU A 19 1.14 -30.12 30.76
C LEU A 19 1.23 -28.77 30.05
N ILE A 20 2.44 -28.38 29.68
CA ILE A 20 2.68 -27.30 28.72
C ILE A 20 2.19 -27.85 27.38
N SER A 21 0.91 -27.63 27.07
CA SER A 21 0.44 -27.74 25.69
C SER A 21 1.19 -26.67 24.91
N SER A 22 2.15 -27.10 24.11
CA SER A 22 2.77 -26.33 23.04
C SER A 22 1.68 -25.99 22.01
N GLY A 23 0.84 -25.01 22.36
CA GLY A 23 0.04 -24.28 21.40
C GLY A 23 1.01 -23.58 20.47
N SER A 24 1.09 -24.08 19.23
CA SER A 24 1.66 -23.36 18.12
C SER A 24 1.02 -21.96 18.12
N LEU A 25 1.81 -20.93 18.46
CA LEU A 25 1.41 -19.55 18.22
C LEU A 25 1.13 -19.45 16.72
N ALA A 26 -0.14 -19.23 16.37
CA ALA A 26 -0.54 -19.03 14.98
C ALA A 26 0.38 -17.98 14.35
N GLN A 27 1.20 -18.40 13.40
CA GLN A 27 2.06 -17.52 12.63
C GLN A 27 1.18 -16.62 11.76
N ASN A 28 1.11 -15.34 12.13
CA ASN A 28 1.07 -14.17 11.24
C ASN A 28 0.12 -14.17 10.03
N GLY A 29 -1.14 -14.58 10.13
CA GLY A 29 -2.26 -14.21 9.20
C GLY A 29 -2.12 -14.49 7.69
N LEU A 30 -0.95 -14.92 7.21
CA LEU A 30 -0.58 -15.18 5.83
C LEU A 30 -0.15 -16.63 5.71
N THR A 31 -0.56 -17.29 4.63
CA THR A 31 -0.12 -18.66 4.36
C THR A 31 1.34 -18.68 3.86
N PRO A 32 2.06 -19.80 4.02
CA PRO A 32 3.40 -19.95 3.42
C PRO A 32 3.41 -19.71 1.90
N GLN A 33 2.32 -20.08 1.21
CA GLN A 33 2.15 -19.84 -0.22
C GLN A 33 2.06 -18.35 -0.54
N GLN A 34 1.26 -17.58 0.20
CA GLN A 34 1.17 -16.12 0.01
C GLN A 34 2.52 -15.44 0.25
N VAL A 35 3.27 -15.85 1.28
CA VAL A 35 4.61 -15.31 1.54
C VAL A 35 5.56 -15.62 0.38
N ALA A 36 5.52 -16.84 -0.16
CA ALA A 36 6.35 -17.21 -1.32
C ALA A 36 5.98 -16.40 -2.58
N GLN A 37 4.69 -16.19 -2.85
CA GLN A 37 4.21 -15.37 -3.97
C GLN A 37 4.65 -13.90 -3.82
N ILE A 38 4.58 -13.34 -2.61
CA ILE A 38 5.07 -12.00 -2.31
C ILE A 38 6.59 -11.91 -2.55
N ASP A 39 7.36 -12.90 -2.09
CA ASP A 39 8.81 -12.94 -2.27
C ASP A 39 9.21 -12.97 -3.74
N GLU A 40 8.53 -13.79 -4.53
CA GLU A 40 8.75 -13.90 -5.96
C GLU A 40 8.38 -12.61 -6.69
N LEU A 41 7.19 -12.06 -6.39
CA LEU A 41 6.73 -10.79 -6.94
C LEU A 41 7.74 -9.67 -6.70
N VAL A 42 8.16 -9.45 -5.45
CA VAL A 42 9.08 -8.36 -5.11
C VAL A 42 10.43 -8.56 -5.81
N SER A 43 10.97 -9.78 -5.78
CA SER A 43 12.28 -10.07 -6.37
C SER A 43 12.27 -9.88 -7.90
N ARG A 44 11.20 -10.31 -8.57
CA ARG A 44 10.99 -10.14 -10.00
C ARG A 44 10.88 -8.66 -10.36
N THR A 45 10.01 -7.92 -9.68
CA THR A 45 9.80 -6.49 -9.95
C THR A 45 11.06 -5.66 -9.71
N LEU A 46 11.86 -5.94 -8.67
CA LEU A 46 13.14 -5.26 -8.47
C LEU A 46 14.13 -5.54 -9.61
N THR A 47 14.16 -6.78 -10.10
CA THR A 47 15.03 -7.18 -11.22
C THR A 47 14.63 -6.47 -12.51
N GLU A 48 13.34 -6.46 -12.85
CA GLU A 48 12.81 -5.85 -14.08
C GLU A 48 12.91 -4.32 -14.08
N SER A 49 12.69 -3.68 -12.92
CA SER A 49 12.72 -2.22 -12.80
C SER A 49 14.13 -1.63 -12.58
N GLY A 50 15.11 -2.46 -12.21
CA GLY A 50 16.44 -2.03 -11.81
C GLY A 50 16.46 -1.17 -10.54
N VAL A 51 15.40 -1.23 -9.73
CA VAL A 51 15.33 -0.59 -8.40
C VAL A 51 16.21 -1.37 -7.42
N PRO A 52 17.14 -0.74 -6.69
CA PRO A 52 18.11 -1.49 -5.90
C PRO A 52 17.51 -2.26 -4.72
N SER A 53 16.51 -1.71 -4.03
CA SER A 53 15.86 -2.35 -2.89
C SER A 53 14.42 -1.94 -2.69
N ALA A 54 13.71 -2.80 -1.97
CA ALA A 54 12.42 -2.50 -1.36
C ALA A 54 12.41 -3.00 0.10
N SER A 55 11.75 -2.25 0.98
CA SER A 55 11.27 -2.79 2.26
C SER A 55 9.76 -2.67 2.32
N ILE A 56 9.10 -3.77 2.66
CA ILE A 56 7.64 -3.87 2.69
C ILE A 56 7.14 -4.12 4.11
N ALA A 57 5.91 -3.70 4.36
CA ALA A 57 5.10 -4.18 5.47
C ALA A 57 3.70 -4.53 4.98
N VAL A 58 3.16 -5.63 5.48
CA VAL A 58 1.79 -6.10 5.18
C VAL A 58 1.04 -6.19 6.48
N VAL A 59 -0.09 -5.49 6.55
CA VAL A 59 -1.07 -5.61 7.63
C VAL A 59 -2.21 -6.46 7.14
N LYS A 60 -2.58 -7.50 7.90
CA LYS A 60 -3.73 -8.37 7.64
C LYS A 60 -4.52 -8.52 8.93
N ASP A 61 -5.84 -8.41 8.83
CA ASP A 61 -6.77 -8.48 9.96
C ASP A 61 -6.37 -7.51 11.09
N GLY A 62 -5.92 -6.31 10.71
CA GLY A 62 -5.52 -5.23 11.63
C GLY A 62 -4.18 -5.44 12.35
N ASN A 63 -3.40 -6.46 11.97
CA ASN A 63 -2.12 -6.80 12.60
C ASN A 63 -0.98 -6.85 11.57
N LEU A 64 0.24 -6.47 11.99
CA LEU A 64 1.43 -6.59 11.15
C LEU A 64 1.74 -8.07 10.88
N ALA A 65 1.45 -8.54 9.67
CA ALA A 65 1.57 -9.93 9.26
C ALA A 65 2.94 -10.23 8.62
N LEU A 66 3.51 -9.27 7.88
CA LEU A 66 4.83 -9.41 7.27
C LEU A 66 5.59 -8.08 7.33
N ALA A 67 6.89 -8.15 7.58
CA ALA A 67 7.82 -7.06 7.35
C ALA A 67 9.13 -7.65 6.79
N LYS A 68 9.55 -7.23 5.60
CA LYS A 68 10.69 -7.83 4.91
C LYS A 68 11.43 -6.81 4.05
N GLY A 69 12.75 -6.98 3.93
CA GLY A 69 13.61 -6.19 3.04
C GLY A 69 14.16 -7.07 1.92
N TYR A 70 14.31 -6.47 0.74
CA TYR A 70 14.72 -7.12 -0.51
C TYR A 70 15.77 -6.26 -1.22
N GLY A 71 16.75 -6.91 -1.84
CA GLY A 71 17.81 -6.21 -2.57
C GLY A 71 18.77 -5.42 -1.67
N ASN A 72 19.39 -4.39 -2.24
CA ASN A 72 20.48 -3.63 -1.65
C ASN A 72 20.07 -2.20 -1.30
N ALA A 73 19.91 -1.94 0.01
CA ALA A 73 19.72 -0.59 0.56
C ALA A 73 20.87 0.36 0.19
N ARG A 74 22.07 -0.18 -0.05
CA ARG A 74 23.20 0.51 -0.69
C ARG A 74 23.91 -0.43 -1.63
N ILE A 75 24.22 0.02 -2.85
CA ILE A 75 24.91 -0.76 -3.89
C ILE A 75 26.41 -0.90 -3.57
N SER A 76 27.07 0.18 -3.11
CA SER A 76 28.50 0.17 -2.82
C SER A 76 28.86 1.05 -1.62
N PRO A 77 29.53 0.50 -0.57
CA PRO A 77 29.68 -0.93 -0.34
C PRO A 77 28.30 -1.59 -0.13
N PRO A 78 28.09 -2.84 -0.59
CA PRO A 78 26.80 -3.51 -0.53
C PRO A 78 26.23 -3.55 0.89
N LEU A 79 24.97 -3.16 1.04
CA LEU A 79 24.19 -3.28 2.26
C LEU A 79 22.82 -3.85 1.91
N ALA A 80 22.51 -5.04 2.39
CA ALA A 80 21.19 -5.64 2.19
C ALA A 80 20.10 -4.82 2.90
N ALA A 81 18.97 -4.63 2.23
CA ALA A 81 17.77 -4.08 2.85
C ALA A 81 17.20 -5.06 3.88
N LYS A 82 16.67 -4.53 4.98
CA LYS A 82 16.12 -5.29 6.11
C LYS A 82 14.79 -4.65 6.54
N PRO A 83 13.94 -5.35 7.32
CA PRO A 83 12.73 -4.75 7.88
C PRO A 83 12.97 -3.44 8.65
N LYS A 84 14.18 -3.27 9.21
CA LYS A 84 14.58 -2.09 9.97
C LYS A 84 15.26 -0.99 9.12
N THR A 85 15.41 -1.18 7.82
CA THR A 85 15.97 -0.16 6.92
C THR A 85 14.98 0.99 6.81
N ARG A 86 15.44 2.21 7.05
CA ARG A 86 14.63 3.42 6.88
C ARG A 86 14.83 4.01 5.49
N TYR A 87 13.76 4.60 4.98
CA TYR A 87 13.69 5.28 3.69
C TYR A 87 13.02 6.63 3.91
N ALA A 88 13.39 7.64 3.12
CA ALA A 88 12.60 8.86 3.04
C ALA A 88 11.25 8.52 2.39
N ILE A 89 10.15 8.92 3.02
CA ILE A 89 8.80 8.55 2.59
C ILE A 89 8.16 9.62 1.69
N GLY A 90 8.87 10.73 1.47
CA GLY A 90 8.43 11.83 0.62
C GLY A 90 7.00 12.25 0.95
N SER A 91 6.18 12.37 -0.07
CA SER A 91 4.80 12.88 0.05
C SER A 91 3.86 12.06 0.94
N LEU A 92 4.22 10.85 1.38
CA LEU A 92 3.49 10.16 2.46
C LEU A 92 3.47 11.00 3.77
N SER A 93 4.45 11.90 3.95
CA SER A 93 4.52 12.85 5.07
C SER A 93 3.26 13.71 5.22
N LYS A 94 2.55 13.97 4.11
CA LYS A 94 1.33 14.79 4.06
C LYS A 94 0.21 14.25 4.95
N GLN A 95 0.12 12.93 5.09
CA GLN A 95 -0.87 12.29 5.98
C GLN A 95 -0.68 12.73 7.43
N PHE A 96 0.57 12.82 7.89
CA PHE A 96 0.90 13.24 9.24
C PHE A 96 0.64 14.73 9.47
N THR A 97 0.92 15.58 8.48
CA THR A 97 0.56 17.01 8.51
C THR A 97 -0.95 17.21 8.60
N ALA A 98 -1.73 16.47 7.79
CA ALA A 98 -3.19 16.49 7.85
C ALA A 98 -3.70 16.01 9.23
N ALA A 99 -3.12 14.94 9.78
CA ALA A 99 -3.44 14.45 11.11
C ALA A 99 -3.14 15.48 12.21
N ALA A 100 -2.05 16.25 12.09
CA ALA A 100 -1.74 17.33 13.03
C ALA A 100 -2.81 18.43 13.02
N ILE A 101 -3.24 18.86 11.84
CA ILE A 101 -4.34 19.83 11.69
C ILE A 101 -5.64 19.29 12.30
N LEU A 102 -5.98 18.01 12.03
CA LEU A 102 -7.18 17.39 12.60
C LEU A 102 -7.11 17.25 14.13
N LEU A 103 -5.93 16.94 14.70
CA LEU A 103 -5.72 16.94 16.15
C LEU A 103 -5.93 18.34 16.76
N LEU A 104 -5.43 19.38 16.11
CA LEU A 104 -5.65 20.77 16.53
C LEU A 104 -7.12 21.19 16.41
N GLN A 105 -7.82 20.70 15.39
CA GLN A 105 -9.27 20.87 15.26
C GLN A 105 -10.05 20.21 16.40
N GLN A 106 -9.68 18.98 16.77
CA GLN A 106 -10.30 18.28 17.91
C GLN A 106 -10.07 19.00 19.24
N GLN A 107 -8.99 19.80 19.34
CA GLN A 107 -8.72 20.66 20.49
C GLN A 107 -9.44 22.02 20.38
N HIS A 108 -10.31 22.21 19.38
CA HIS A 108 -11.00 23.46 19.07
C HIS A 108 -10.08 24.66 18.83
N LYS A 109 -8.81 24.42 18.48
CA LYS A 109 -7.84 25.49 18.23
C LYS A 109 -7.93 26.09 16.83
N LEU A 110 -8.43 25.31 15.88
CA LEU A 110 -8.71 25.72 14.50
C LEU A 110 -9.93 24.95 13.96
N SER A 111 -10.45 25.38 12.81
CA SER A 111 -11.33 24.57 11.96
C SER A 111 -10.62 24.35 10.62
N ILE A 112 -10.76 23.18 10.00
CA ILE A 112 -10.28 22.99 8.62
C ILE A 112 -11.04 23.88 7.61
N ASP A 113 -12.20 24.40 7.98
CA ASP A 113 -12.96 25.35 7.17
C ASP A 113 -12.58 26.82 7.46
N ASP A 114 -11.62 27.07 8.36
CA ASP A 114 -11.06 28.41 8.54
C ASP A 114 -10.35 28.87 7.26
N SER A 115 -10.53 30.14 6.93
CA SER A 115 -9.73 30.82 5.92
C SER A 115 -8.25 30.88 6.35
N VAL A 116 -7.35 30.67 5.38
CA VAL A 116 -5.90 30.79 5.57
C VAL A 116 -5.50 32.17 6.10
N ALA A 117 -6.22 33.24 5.74
CA ALA A 117 -5.93 34.59 6.19
C ALA A 117 -5.98 34.78 7.71
N LYS A 118 -6.75 33.93 8.42
CA LYS A 118 -6.78 33.91 9.89
C LYS A 118 -5.39 33.66 10.49
N TYR A 119 -4.56 32.89 9.80
CA TYR A 119 -3.25 32.47 10.29
C TYR A 119 -2.10 33.11 9.51
N LEU A 120 -2.25 33.26 8.19
CA LEU A 120 -1.23 33.74 7.26
C LEU A 120 -1.85 34.77 6.29
N PRO A 121 -2.20 35.98 6.75
CA PRO A 121 -2.96 36.97 5.98
C PRO A 121 -2.22 37.55 4.76
N ALA A 122 -0.89 37.42 4.72
CA ALA A 122 -0.06 38.00 3.65
C ALA A 122 0.02 37.13 2.38
N LEU A 123 -0.62 35.96 2.35
CA LEU A 123 -0.60 35.07 1.18
C LEU A 123 -1.66 35.49 0.15
N THR A 124 -1.43 35.14 -1.12
CA THR A 124 -2.37 35.47 -2.20
C THR A 124 -3.74 34.87 -1.91
N ARG A 125 -4.78 35.71 -1.94
CA ARG A 125 -6.19 35.30 -1.76
C ARG A 125 -6.41 34.43 -0.52
N ALA A 126 -5.63 34.66 0.54
CA ALA A 126 -5.70 33.88 1.78
C ALA A 126 -7.10 33.92 2.43
N ASN A 127 -7.87 34.98 2.18
CA ASN A 127 -9.25 35.16 2.63
C ASN A 127 -10.27 34.27 1.89
N GLU A 128 -9.88 33.69 0.75
CA GLU A 128 -10.74 32.85 -0.10
C GLU A 128 -10.36 31.37 -0.04
N VAL A 129 -9.12 31.05 0.32
CA VAL A 129 -8.63 29.67 0.49
C VAL A 129 -8.86 29.22 1.94
N THR A 130 -9.39 28.02 2.11
CA THR A 130 -9.56 27.32 3.40
C THR A 130 -8.42 26.34 3.67
N ILE A 131 -8.22 25.95 4.93
CA ILE A 131 -7.27 24.88 5.29
C ILE A 131 -7.64 23.55 4.61
N ARG A 132 -8.95 23.25 4.49
CA ARG A 132 -9.45 22.08 3.78
C ARG A 132 -8.96 22.04 2.35
N GLU A 133 -9.06 23.15 1.63
CA GLU A 133 -8.61 23.26 0.24
C GLU A 133 -7.09 23.14 0.08
N LEU A 134 -6.30 23.53 1.10
CA LEU A 134 -4.87 23.22 1.14
C LEU A 134 -4.66 21.70 1.21
N LEU A 135 -5.26 21.05 2.21
CA LEU A 135 -5.07 19.62 2.48
C LEU A 135 -5.62 18.72 1.36
N SER A 136 -6.57 19.20 0.56
CA SER A 136 -7.17 18.47 -0.56
C SER A 136 -6.64 18.87 -1.95
N HIS A 137 -5.62 19.74 -2.03
CA HIS A 137 -5.07 20.20 -3.31
C HIS A 137 -6.08 20.91 -4.24
N THR A 138 -7.01 21.66 -3.66
CA THR A 138 -8.02 22.44 -4.39
C THR A 138 -7.88 23.95 -4.17
N SER A 139 -6.74 24.41 -3.65
CA SER A 139 -6.46 25.82 -3.33
C SER A 139 -6.13 26.71 -4.54
N GLY A 140 -5.51 26.13 -5.58
CA GLY A 140 -4.94 26.88 -6.71
C GLY A 140 -3.52 27.43 -6.49
N TYR A 141 -2.86 27.17 -5.34
CA TYR A 141 -1.46 27.58 -5.15
C TYR A 141 -0.51 26.78 -6.05
N GLN A 142 0.39 27.47 -6.75
CA GLN A 142 1.42 26.85 -7.59
C GLN A 142 2.35 25.94 -6.77
N ASP A 143 2.76 24.83 -7.36
CA ASP A 143 3.75 23.95 -6.76
C ASP A 143 5.16 24.58 -6.83
N TYR A 144 5.87 24.61 -5.69
CA TYR A 144 7.26 25.07 -5.67
C TYR A 144 8.23 24.02 -6.19
N TYR A 145 7.81 22.75 -6.21
CA TYR A 145 8.64 21.63 -6.63
C TYR A 145 7.89 20.68 -7.60
N PRO A 146 7.56 21.16 -8.82
CA PRO A 146 6.83 20.36 -9.82
C PRO A 146 7.72 19.41 -10.64
N GLN A 147 9.04 19.38 -10.41
CA GLN A 147 9.98 18.54 -11.16
C GLN A 147 10.20 17.19 -10.48
N ASP A 148 10.39 16.15 -11.29
CA ASP A 148 10.78 14.80 -10.84
C ASP A 148 12.30 14.67 -10.57
N TYR A 149 13.01 15.80 -10.45
CA TYR A 149 14.44 15.86 -10.15
C TYR A 149 14.75 17.10 -9.31
N VAL A 150 15.78 17.02 -8.47
CA VAL A 150 16.20 18.13 -7.59
C VAL A 150 16.77 19.30 -8.42
N PRO A 151 16.08 20.45 -8.49
CA PRO A 151 16.58 21.62 -9.18
C PRO A 151 17.86 22.14 -8.51
N GLU A 152 18.77 22.76 -9.28
CA GLU A 152 20.06 23.23 -8.76
C GLU A 152 19.91 24.22 -7.58
N PHE A 153 18.93 25.13 -7.66
CA PHE A 153 18.68 26.10 -6.57
C PHE A 153 18.23 25.42 -5.27
N MET A 154 17.60 24.26 -5.35
CA MET A 154 17.16 23.49 -4.18
C MET A 154 18.28 22.64 -3.58
N GLN A 155 19.45 22.52 -4.23
CA GLN A 155 20.62 21.86 -3.63
C GLN A 155 21.33 22.75 -2.60
N GLN A 156 20.95 24.03 -2.50
CA GLN A 156 21.41 24.95 -1.47
C GLN A 156 20.35 25.07 -0.36
N PRO A 157 20.76 25.39 0.89
CA PRO A 157 19.80 25.63 1.97
C PRO A 157 18.77 26.71 1.59
N GLY A 158 17.51 26.43 1.92
CA GLY A 158 16.39 27.34 1.77
C GLY A 158 15.72 27.61 3.11
N SER A 159 14.43 27.94 3.07
CA SER A 159 13.59 27.97 4.26
C SER A 159 12.11 27.89 3.91
N THR A 160 11.31 27.40 4.85
CA THR A 160 9.84 27.48 4.79
C THR A 160 9.37 28.89 4.45
N GLN A 161 9.97 29.92 5.07
CA GLN A 161 9.61 31.32 4.82
C GLN A 161 9.91 31.76 3.38
N GLN A 162 11.04 31.34 2.82
CA GLN A 162 11.36 31.58 1.41
C GLN A 162 10.32 30.94 0.48
N ILE A 163 9.83 29.73 0.81
CA ILE A 163 8.77 29.08 0.04
C ILE A 163 7.49 29.93 0.06
N LEU A 164 7.07 30.35 1.26
CA LEU A 164 5.87 31.16 1.44
C LEU A 164 5.98 32.52 0.71
N ASP A 165 7.14 33.17 0.78
CA ASP A 165 7.34 34.48 0.17
C ASP A 165 7.43 34.42 -1.36
N THR A 166 7.90 33.30 -1.92
CA THR A 166 8.17 33.18 -3.36
C THR A 166 7.03 32.51 -4.13
N TRP A 167 6.38 31.48 -3.57
CA TRP A 167 5.34 30.70 -4.27
C TRP A 167 3.94 30.95 -3.72
N ALA A 168 3.75 31.05 -2.40
CA ALA A 168 2.42 31.30 -1.82
C ALA A 168 1.93 32.77 -1.99
N LYS A 169 2.77 33.65 -2.54
CA LYS A 169 2.42 35.03 -2.93
C LYS A 169 2.22 35.24 -4.43
N ARG A 170 2.32 34.17 -5.24
CA ARG A 170 2.00 34.24 -6.68
C ARG A 170 0.49 34.22 -6.90
N PRO A 171 -0.02 34.67 -8.06
CA PRO A 171 -1.40 34.42 -8.47
C PRO A 171 -1.74 32.93 -8.38
N LEU A 172 -2.99 32.61 -8.01
CA LEU A 172 -3.49 31.24 -8.05
C LEU A 172 -3.69 30.80 -9.52
N ASP A 173 -3.45 29.52 -9.82
CA ASP A 173 -3.66 28.94 -11.15
C ASP A 173 -5.15 28.80 -11.49
N PHE A 174 -6.02 28.77 -10.48
CA PHE A 174 -7.48 28.73 -10.60
C PHE A 174 -8.16 29.19 -9.31
N ASP A 175 -9.48 29.41 -9.38
CA ASP A 175 -10.27 29.79 -8.21
C ASP A 175 -10.39 28.65 -7.20
N PRO A 176 -10.22 28.91 -5.89
CA PRO A 176 -10.29 27.87 -4.86
C PRO A 176 -11.55 27.01 -4.97
N GLY A 177 -11.37 25.69 -4.87
CA GLY A 177 -12.43 24.69 -4.95
C GLY A 177 -12.95 24.39 -6.37
N THR A 178 -12.48 25.07 -7.43
CA THR A 178 -12.99 24.84 -8.80
C THR A 178 -12.25 23.74 -9.56
N LYS A 179 -10.99 23.44 -9.20
CA LYS A 179 -10.17 22.39 -9.81
C LYS A 179 -9.35 21.68 -8.73
N TRP A 180 -8.79 20.54 -9.12
CA TRP A 180 -7.79 19.82 -8.35
C TRP A 180 -6.43 19.92 -9.04
N GLN A 181 -5.39 20.28 -8.30
CA GLN A 181 -4.01 20.33 -8.78
C GLN A 181 -3.08 20.10 -7.59
N TYR A 182 -2.28 19.05 -7.69
CA TYR A 182 -1.27 18.75 -6.69
C TYR A 182 -0.28 19.92 -6.54
N SER A 183 0.07 20.25 -5.30
CA SER A 183 0.99 21.34 -4.98
C SER A 183 1.60 21.15 -3.61
N ASN A 184 2.92 21.01 -3.53
CA ASN A 184 3.63 20.88 -2.25
C ASN A 184 3.52 22.17 -1.42
N THR A 185 3.35 23.33 -2.06
CA THR A 185 3.15 24.63 -1.39
C THR A 185 1.98 24.57 -0.41
N ASN A 186 0.91 23.83 -0.74
CA ASN A 186 -0.24 23.67 0.16
C ASN A 186 0.14 23.07 1.50
N PHE A 187 1.01 22.06 1.50
CA PHE A 187 1.41 21.37 2.72
C PHE A 187 2.44 22.17 3.51
N VAL A 188 3.27 22.97 2.84
CA VAL A 188 4.13 23.96 3.52
C VAL A 188 3.29 24.99 4.26
N ILE A 189 2.24 25.52 3.64
CA ILE A 189 1.28 26.44 4.28
C ILE A 189 0.58 25.73 5.46
N ALA A 190 0.06 24.51 5.25
CA ALA A 190 -0.62 23.76 6.30
C ALA A 190 0.30 23.47 7.50
N GLY A 191 1.56 23.12 7.26
CA GLY A 191 2.58 22.94 8.30
C GLY A 191 2.84 24.22 9.10
N ALA A 192 2.99 25.36 8.42
CA ALA A 192 3.19 26.66 9.08
C ALA A 192 1.97 27.08 9.92
N ILE A 193 0.75 26.78 9.46
CA ILE A 193 -0.47 26.96 10.25
C ILE A 193 -0.45 26.05 11.48
N ALA A 194 -0.08 24.77 11.32
CA ALA A 194 0.00 23.82 12.43
C ALA A 194 0.98 24.29 13.52
N GLU A 195 2.19 24.74 13.14
CA GLU A 195 3.17 25.29 14.10
C GLU A 195 2.65 26.52 14.82
N LYS A 196 2.06 27.46 14.07
CA LYS A 196 1.51 28.70 14.63
C LYS A 196 0.39 28.44 15.63
N VAL A 197 -0.48 27.47 15.36
CA VAL A 197 -1.62 27.13 16.23
C VAL A 197 -1.19 26.22 17.39
N ALA A 198 -0.22 25.33 17.18
CA ALA A 198 0.33 24.48 18.22
C ALA A 198 1.20 25.26 19.22
N GLY A 199 1.91 26.30 18.75
CA GLY A 199 2.89 27.04 19.52
C GLY A 199 4.22 26.30 19.70
N GLU A 200 4.49 25.28 18.88
CA GLU A 200 5.72 24.48 18.92
C GLU A 200 6.09 23.97 17.50
N PRO A 201 7.34 23.55 17.26
CA PRO A 201 7.76 23.04 15.96
C PRO A 201 6.97 21.81 15.50
N LEU A 202 6.72 21.69 14.19
CA LEU A 202 5.84 20.66 13.63
C LEU A 202 6.33 19.25 13.96
N PHE A 203 7.62 18.96 13.73
CA PHE A 203 8.14 17.61 13.99
C PHE A 203 8.14 17.25 15.47
N LYS A 204 8.23 18.24 16.37
CA LYS A 204 8.03 18.03 17.80
C LYS A 204 6.58 17.66 18.11
N PHE A 205 5.62 18.42 17.56
CA PHE A 205 4.20 18.13 17.70
C PHE A 205 3.86 16.73 17.18
N LEU A 206 4.31 16.38 15.96
CA LEU A 206 4.11 15.07 15.33
C LEU A 206 4.70 13.95 16.18
N ASN A 207 5.93 14.12 16.70
CA ASN A 207 6.55 13.15 17.58
C ASN A 207 5.69 12.90 18.84
N ASP A 208 5.29 13.96 19.53
CA ASP A 208 4.62 13.84 20.82
C ASP A 208 3.16 13.36 20.69
N ARG A 209 2.47 13.79 19.63
CA ARG A 209 1.03 13.54 19.44
C ARG A 209 0.71 12.39 18.51
N ILE A 210 1.65 11.94 17.68
CA ILE A 210 1.43 10.85 16.72
C ILE A 210 2.44 9.74 16.94
N PHE A 211 3.72 9.99 16.65
CA PHE A 211 4.71 8.91 16.54
C PHE A 211 4.90 8.17 17.86
N ARG A 212 5.02 8.87 18.98
CA ARG A 212 5.13 8.23 20.31
C ARG A 212 3.85 7.51 20.73
N GLN A 213 2.68 8.04 20.38
CA GLN A 213 1.39 7.43 20.73
C GLN A 213 1.18 6.11 19.99
N LEU A 214 1.65 6.04 18.74
CA LEU A 214 1.59 4.84 17.92
C LEU A 214 2.82 3.93 18.07
N GLY A 215 3.80 4.30 18.89
CA GLY A 215 5.04 3.54 19.04
C GLY A 215 5.91 3.50 17.78
N MET A 216 5.82 4.51 16.92
CA MET A 216 6.65 4.70 15.73
C MET A 216 8.01 5.31 16.12
N SER A 217 9.00 4.47 16.43
CA SER A 217 10.26 4.92 17.04
C SER A 217 11.41 5.18 16.06
N SER A 218 11.24 4.81 14.78
CA SER A 218 12.28 4.95 13.75
C SER A 218 12.21 6.27 12.99
N VAL A 219 11.13 7.04 13.17
CA VAL A 219 10.83 8.27 12.45
C VAL A 219 11.90 9.32 12.68
N PHE A 220 12.35 9.96 11.61
CA PHE A 220 13.25 11.10 11.68
C PHE A 220 13.00 12.11 10.56
N ASP A 221 13.49 13.31 10.80
CA ASP A 221 13.54 14.44 9.86
C ASP A 221 14.89 14.37 9.10
N ILE A 222 14.83 14.31 7.76
CA ILE A 222 16.01 14.11 6.90
C ILE A 222 16.88 15.35 6.68
N ASP A 223 16.43 16.53 7.10
CA ASP A 223 17.24 17.76 7.06
C ASP A 223 18.07 17.88 8.33
N HIS A 224 17.47 17.66 9.50
CA HIS A 224 18.16 17.86 10.77
C HIS A 224 18.87 16.62 11.32
N ASN A 225 18.72 15.45 10.70
CA ASN A 225 19.38 14.22 11.14
C ASN A 225 20.20 13.58 10.03
N GLN A 226 21.40 13.13 10.37
CA GLN A 226 22.19 12.31 9.45
C GLN A 226 21.58 10.90 9.33
N PRO A 227 21.44 10.36 8.10
CA PRO A 227 21.06 8.98 7.91
C PRO A 227 22.01 8.04 8.68
N ALA A 228 21.45 7.05 9.36
CA ALA A 228 22.24 6.02 10.00
C ALA A 228 22.93 5.16 8.94
N PRO A 229 24.08 4.53 9.25
CA PRO A 229 24.77 3.64 8.30
C PRO A 229 23.92 2.47 7.76
N ALA A 230 22.81 2.14 8.45
CA ALA A 230 21.87 1.09 8.11
C ALA A 230 20.65 1.56 7.27
N ASP A 231 20.52 2.87 7.05
CA ASP A 231 19.46 3.44 6.22
C ASP A 231 19.75 3.22 4.74
N ALA A 232 18.69 3.23 3.93
CA ALA A 232 18.86 3.16 2.49
C ALA A 232 19.53 4.42 1.97
N LEU A 233 20.37 4.27 0.93
CA LEU A 233 20.87 5.37 0.13
C LEU A 233 19.97 5.53 -1.09
N GLY A 234 19.59 6.76 -1.41
CA GLY A 234 18.73 7.07 -2.55
C GLY A 234 19.49 7.05 -3.88
N TYR A 235 18.85 6.52 -4.93
CA TYR A 235 19.44 6.40 -6.26
C TYR A 235 18.56 7.00 -7.36
N PHE A 236 19.16 7.29 -8.51
CA PHE A 236 18.47 7.61 -9.77
C PHE A 236 19.21 6.99 -10.96
N SER A 237 18.57 6.95 -12.13
CA SER A 237 19.22 6.57 -13.40
C SER A 237 18.74 7.46 -14.54
N TYR A 238 19.58 7.64 -15.56
CA TYR A 238 19.15 8.23 -16.82
C TYR A 238 18.65 7.13 -17.74
N GLY A 239 17.34 7.06 -18.00
CA GLY A 239 16.73 5.94 -18.71
C GLY A 239 17.09 4.59 -18.05
N THR A 240 17.49 3.62 -18.87
CA THR A 240 17.97 2.29 -18.44
C THR A 240 19.46 2.26 -18.07
N GLY A 241 20.10 3.43 -17.92
CA GLY A 241 21.50 3.54 -17.51
C GLY A 241 21.76 3.07 -16.07
N PRO A 242 23.03 3.07 -15.63
CA PRO A 242 23.41 2.60 -14.30
C PRO A 242 22.83 3.49 -13.19
N ASN A 243 22.56 2.88 -12.03
CA ASN A 243 22.15 3.60 -10.83
C ASN A 243 23.26 4.53 -10.34
N ARG A 244 22.88 5.75 -9.95
CA ARG A 244 23.74 6.83 -9.45
C ARG A 244 23.19 7.30 -8.11
N VAL A 245 24.08 7.68 -7.19
CA VAL A 245 23.66 8.24 -5.91
C VAL A 245 22.94 9.56 -6.16
N GLN A 246 21.73 9.68 -5.64
CA GLN A 246 20.92 10.90 -5.77
C GLN A 246 21.45 11.98 -4.83
N LYS A 247 21.54 13.21 -5.33
CA LYS A 247 21.75 14.39 -4.48
C LYS A 247 20.42 14.76 -3.82
N LYS A 248 20.45 15.09 -2.53
CA LYS A 248 19.26 15.58 -1.83
C LYS A 248 19.07 17.08 -1.98
N GLU A 249 17.86 17.55 -1.68
CA GLU A 249 17.58 18.95 -1.40
C GLU A 249 18.46 19.45 -0.22
N GLY A 250 18.81 20.73 -0.22
CA GLY A 250 19.34 21.42 0.94
C GLY A 250 18.26 21.62 2.01
N ASP A 251 18.70 21.99 3.20
CA ASP A 251 17.78 22.08 4.34
C ASP A 251 16.68 23.15 4.12
N GLY A 252 15.47 22.85 4.59
CA GLY A 252 14.34 23.79 4.63
C GLY A 252 13.43 23.79 3.39
N TRP A 253 13.61 22.83 2.47
CA TRP A 253 12.79 22.74 1.27
C TRP A 253 11.57 21.83 1.40
N LEU A 254 11.62 20.73 2.16
CA LEU A 254 10.57 19.70 2.13
C LEU A 254 9.50 19.92 3.19
N PHE A 255 9.94 20.20 4.42
CA PHE A 255 9.15 20.46 5.61
C PHE A 255 7.95 19.50 5.73
N ALA A 256 6.79 20.05 6.03
CA ALA A 256 5.50 19.37 6.16
C ALA A 256 5.03 18.61 4.91
N ALA A 257 5.65 18.85 3.74
CA ALA A 257 5.26 18.20 2.49
C ALA A 257 5.99 16.87 2.24
N GLY A 258 7.17 16.63 2.84
CA GLY A 258 7.97 15.46 2.44
C GLY A 258 9.19 15.04 3.27
N GLU A 259 9.46 15.66 4.43
CA GLU A 259 10.78 15.53 5.11
C GLU A 259 10.93 14.30 6.02
N LEU A 260 9.91 13.44 6.13
CA LEU A 260 9.99 12.29 7.02
C LEU A 260 10.71 11.10 6.39
N ALA A 261 11.44 10.36 7.22
CA ALA A 261 11.96 9.05 6.92
C ALA A 261 11.66 8.07 8.05
N MET A 262 11.36 6.82 7.70
CA MET A 262 10.98 5.77 8.67
C MET A 262 11.08 4.37 8.05
N THR A 263 10.84 3.34 8.87
CA THR A 263 10.69 1.96 8.41
C THR A 263 9.27 1.68 7.90
N ALA A 264 9.12 0.68 7.02
CA ALA A 264 7.81 0.23 6.56
C ALA A 264 6.92 -0.25 7.73
N SER A 265 7.52 -0.89 8.75
CA SER A 265 6.80 -1.35 9.95
C SER A 265 6.27 -0.22 10.83
N ASP A 266 6.93 0.93 10.87
CA ASP A 266 6.39 2.09 11.59
C ASP A 266 5.24 2.73 10.82
N LEU A 267 5.35 2.84 9.49
CA LEU A 267 4.23 3.33 8.69
C LEU A 267 3.02 2.38 8.79
N ALA A 268 3.23 1.07 8.85
CA ALA A 268 2.15 0.10 9.09
C ALA A 268 1.40 0.33 10.43
N LYS A 269 2.05 0.91 11.46
CA LYS A 269 1.36 1.27 12.72
C LYS A 269 0.41 2.46 12.52
N TRP A 270 0.78 3.40 11.66
CA TRP A 270 -0.12 4.47 11.23
C TRP A 270 -1.31 3.89 10.46
N ASP A 271 -1.09 2.94 9.56
CA ASP A 271 -2.17 2.30 8.80
C ASP A 271 -3.13 1.52 9.71
N ILE A 272 -2.60 0.75 10.66
CA ILE A 272 -3.40 0.06 11.70
C ILE A 272 -4.24 1.08 12.48
N SER A 273 -3.67 2.24 12.81
CA SER A 273 -4.39 3.31 13.50
C SER A 273 -5.52 3.91 12.66
N MET A 274 -5.35 4.02 11.34
CA MET A 274 -6.39 4.50 10.44
C MET A 274 -7.57 3.52 10.38
N MET A 275 -7.28 2.22 10.27
CA MET A 275 -8.33 1.18 10.19
C MET A 275 -9.06 0.99 11.52
N ASN A 276 -8.33 1.06 12.63
CA ASN A 276 -8.89 0.86 13.97
C ASN A 276 -9.42 2.16 14.60
N GLU A 277 -9.34 3.28 13.87
CA GLU A 277 -9.73 4.62 14.31
C GLU A 277 -9.19 4.99 15.71
N SER A 278 -7.92 4.67 15.99
CA SER A 278 -7.38 4.64 17.37
C SER A 278 -6.62 5.89 17.83
N LEU A 279 -6.14 6.74 16.91
CA LEU A 279 -5.42 7.98 17.26
C LEU A 279 -6.32 9.22 17.13
N LEU A 280 -6.97 9.39 15.98
CA LEU A 280 -7.95 10.46 15.77
C LEU A 280 -9.34 9.97 16.15
N GLN A 281 -10.25 10.91 16.41
CA GLN A 281 -11.67 10.59 16.54
C GLN A 281 -12.21 10.03 15.21
N PRO A 282 -13.18 9.10 15.23
CA PRO A 282 -13.81 8.55 14.01
C PRO A 282 -14.25 9.61 12.99
N ALA A 283 -14.79 10.74 13.47
CA ALA A 283 -15.19 11.84 12.59
C ALA A 283 -14.01 12.46 11.82
N SER A 284 -12.83 12.55 12.44
CA SER A 284 -11.61 13.08 11.82
C SER A 284 -11.05 12.10 10.78
N TYR A 285 -11.08 10.80 11.04
CA TYR A 285 -10.70 9.80 10.03
C TYR A 285 -11.66 9.81 8.84
N ARG A 286 -12.97 9.96 9.08
CA ARG A 286 -13.94 10.16 8.00
C ARG A 286 -13.65 11.41 7.19
N GLN A 287 -13.35 12.55 7.83
CA GLN A 287 -12.96 13.77 7.13
C GLN A 287 -11.68 13.56 6.30
N MET A 288 -10.69 12.85 6.85
CA MET A 288 -9.44 12.54 6.14
C MET A 288 -9.66 11.68 4.90
N GLY A 289 -10.45 10.60 5.03
CA GLY A 289 -10.68 9.60 3.98
C GLY A 289 -11.92 9.82 3.12
N THR A 290 -12.49 11.03 3.12
CA THR A 290 -13.58 11.43 2.21
C THR A 290 -13.00 12.34 1.15
N GLU A 291 -13.26 12.04 -0.13
CA GLU A 291 -12.78 12.89 -1.22
C GLU A 291 -13.43 14.29 -1.18
N MET A 292 -12.67 15.30 -1.60
CA MET A 292 -13.20 16.65 -1.74
C MET A 292 -14.06 16.76 -2.99
N MET A 293 -15.24 17.36 -2.86
CA MET A 293 -16.09 17.71 -4.00
C MET A 293 -15.68 19.08 -4.54
N LEU A 294 -15.39 19.15 -5.85
CA LEU A 294 -15.20 20.41 -6.53
C LEU A 294 -16.52 21.17 -6.58
N LYS A 295 -16.46 22.50 -6.78
CA LYS A 295 -17.64 23.36 -6.95
C LYS A 295 -18.56 22.93 -8.11
N SER A 296 -18.03 22.16 -9.06
CA SER A 296 -18.81 21.55 -10.15
C SER A 296 -19.64 20.33 -9.72
N GLY A 297 -19.43 19.80 -8.52
CA GLY A 297 -20.02 18.55 -8.06
C GLY A 297 -19.24 17.29 -8.48
N VAL A 298 -18.05 17.44 -9.08
CA VAL A 298 -17.16 16.31 -9.42
C VAL A 298 -16.24 16.00 -8.23
N GLY A 299 -16.08 14.71 -7.92
CA GLY A 299 -15.13 14.24 -6.90
C GLY A 299 -13.68 14.42 -7.34
N ALA A 300 -12.83 14.91 -6.44
CA ALA A 300 -11.42 15.15 -6.72
C ALA A 300 -10.54 13.89 -6.62
N GLY A 301 -11.08 12.76 -6.13
CA GLY A 301 -10.29 11.55 -5.86
C GLY A 301 -9.23 11.72 -4.75
N TYR A 302 -9.31 12.81 -3.98
CA TYR A 302 -8.33 13.17 -2.96
C TYR A 302 -9.04 13.76 -1.73
N GLY A 303 -8.75 13.23 -0.55
CA GLY A 303 -9.25 13.68 0.75
C GLY A 303 -8.30 14.66 1.43
N LEU A 304 -8.02 14.51 2.72
CA LEU A 304 -7.07 15.38 3.43
C LEU A 304 -5.71 14.69 3.52
N GLY A 305 -4.81 14.99 2.58
CA GLY A 305 -3.48 14.38 2.50
C GLY A 305 -3.45 12.91 2.05
N VAL A 306 -4.56 12.40 1.51
CA VAL A 306 -4.70 11.01 1.03
C VAL A 306 -5.48 10.96 -0.28
N VAL A 307 -5.11 10.05 -1.16
CA VAL A 307 -5.90 9.64 -2.33
C VAL A 307 -7.04 8.74 -1.85
N VAL A 308 -8.24 9.00 -2.34
CA VAL A 308 -9.44 8.19 -2.05
C VAL A 308 -9.90 7.58 -3.37
N SER A 309 -9.94 6.26 -3.45
CA SER A 309 -10.25 5.54 -4.68
C SER A 309 -10.99 4.24 -4.41
N ILE A 310 -11.64 3.70 -5.44
CA ILE A 310 -11.96 2.28 -5.51
C ILE A 310 -10.85 1.61 -6.32
N TRP A 311 -10.15 0.65 -5.73
CA TRP A 311 -9.17 -0.17 -6.42
C TRP A 311 -9.76 -1.56 -6.60
N GLU A 312 -9.91 -1.96 -7.87
CA GLU A 312 -10.74 -3.10 -8.25
C GLU A 312 -12.17 -2.98 -7.71
N THR A 313 -12.49 -3.66 -6.60
CA THR A 313 -13.79 -3.59 -5.92
C THR A 313 -13.68 -3.09 -4.47
N HIS A 314 -12.48 -2.73 -4.03
CA HIS A 314 -12.19 -2.41 -2.63
C HIS A 314 -11.98 -0.91 -2.44
N ARG A 315 -12.53 -0.37 -1.36
CA ARG A 315 -12.26 1.01 -0.96
C ARG A 315 -10.79 1.13 -0.54
N ARG A 316 -10.06 2.03 -1.20
CA ARG A 316 -8.64 2.26 -0.96
C ARG A 316 -8.36 3.70 -0.57
N ILE A 317 -7.78 3.87 0.61
CA ILE A 317 -7.14 5.12 1.04
C ILE A 317 -5.64 4.93 0.84
N SER A 318 -5.01 5.78 0.04
CA SER A 318 -3.62 5.58 -0.35
C SER A 318 -2.87 6.89 -0.50
N HIS A 319 -1.55 6.81 -0.62
CA HIS A 319 -0.74 7.89 -1.14
C HIS A 319 0.56 7.30 -1.69
N THR A 320 1.20 7.98 -2.63
CA THR A 320 2.56 7.66 -3.08
C THR A 320 3.53 8.72 -2.58
N GLY A 321 4.79 8.38 -2.41
CA GLY A 321 5.80 9.35 -2.01
C GLY A 321 6.96 9.30 -2.95
N GLU A 322 7.41 10.45 -3.42
CA GLU A 322 8.70 10.58 -4.09
C GLU A 322 9.48 11.73 -3.46
N VAL A 323 10.76 11.49 -3.21
CA VAL A 323 11.72 12.48 -2.73
C VAL A 323 13.12 11.94 -3.00
N SER A 324 14.03 12.78 -3.51
CA SER A 324 15.49 12.53 -3.57
C SER A 324 15.99 11.09 -3.51
N GLY A 325 15.59 10.29 -4.50
CA GLY A 325 16.13 8.95 -4.70
C GLY A 325 15.29 7.86 -4.05
N TYR A 326 14.06 8.16 -3.66
CA TYR A 326 13.11 7.24 -3.05
C TYR A 326 11.74 7.39 -3.73
N THR A 327 11.12 6.25 -4.03
CA THR A 327 9.72 6.16 -4.46
C THR A 327 9.02 5.16 -3.54
N THR A 328 7.83 5.52 -3.05
CA THR A 328 7.13 4.80 -1.99
C THR A 328 5.64 4.72 -2.30
N MET A 329 4.99 3.70 -1.79
CA MET A 329 3.56 3.48 -1.90
C MET A 329 3.03 3.04 -0.54
N ASN A 330 1.89 3.61 -0.16
CA ASN A 330 1.10 3.13 0.96
C ASN A 330 -0.37 3.00 0.55
N ALA A 331 -0.99 1.86 0.83
CA ALA A 331 -2.43 1.66 0.68
C ALA A 331 -3.03 1.00 1.91
N VAL A 332 -4.18 1.52 2.31
CA VAL A 332 -5.03 1.02 3.36
C VAL A 332 -6.38 0.67 2.74
N PHE A 333 -6.88 -0.51 3.07
CA PHE A 333 -8.19 -1.03 2.71
C PHE A 333 -8.98 -1.22 4.02
N PRO A 334 -9.68 -0.16 4.49
CA PRO A 334 -10.24 -0.14 5.83
C PRO A 334 -11.30 -1.22 6.05
N ASP A 335 -12.08 -1.53 5.02
CA ASP A 335 -13.22 -2.45 5.12
C ASP A 335 -12.76 -3.91 5.31
N GLU A 336 -11.54 -4.25 4.87
CA GLU A 336 -10.93 -5.57 4.99
C GLU A 336 -9.78 -5.63 6.01
N HIS A 337 -9.59 -4.55 6.79
CA HIS A 337 -8.50 -4.42 7.76
C HIS A 337 -7.12 -4.81 7.19
N LEU A 338 -6.86 -4.42 5.94
CA LEU A 338 -5.66 -4.73 5.18
C LEU A 338 -4.88 -3.44 4.87
N ALA A 339 -3.55 -3.50 4.95
CA ALA A 339 -2.69 -2.44 4.42
C ALA A 339 -1.39 -2.97 3.84
N VAL A 340 -0.85 -2.26 2.86
CA VAL A 340 0.42 -2.59 2.21
C VAL A 340 1.28 -1.33 2.12
N VAL A 341 2.48 -1.41 2.70
CA VAL A 341 3.52 -0.38 2.63
C VAL A 341 4.66 -0.91 1.77
N VAL A 342 5.14 -0.11 0.82
CA VAL A 342 6.33 -0.40 0.01
C VAL A 342 7.22 0.83 -0.04
N LEU A 343 8.45 0.70 0.48
CA LEU A 343 9.46 1.75 0.45
C LEU A 343 10.63 1.32 -0.44
N THR A 344 10.98 2.12 -1.45
CA THR A 344 12.08 1.81 -2.36
C THR A 344 13.09 2.96 -2.43
N ASN A 345 14.31 2.67 -2.88
CA ASN A 345 15.41 3.64 -2.95
C ASN A 345 15.85 3.96 -4.38
N LYS A 346 14.88 4.23 -5.27
CA LYS A 346 15.15 4.83 -6.57
C LYS A 346 14.08 5.85 -6.94
N MET A 347 14.48 7.08 -7.26
CA MET A 347 13.62 8.14 -7.82
C MET A 347 13.15 7.77 -9.22
N ALA A 348 11.92 8.16 -9.58
CA ALA A 348 11.24 7.72 -10.79
C ALA A 348 11.27 6.18 -10.93
N GLY A 349 11.27 5.48 -9.78
CA GLY A 349 11.33 4.04 -9.71
C GLY A 349 9.94 3.44 -9.92
N THR A 350 9.82 2.51 -10.86
CA THR A 350 8.53 1.89 -11.20
C THR A 350 8.16 0.70 -10.32
N ALA A 351 8.89 0.42 -9.23
CA ALA A 351 8.68 -0.79 -8.43
C ALA A 351 7.63 -0.65 -7.32
N ALA A 352 7.52 0.52 -6.67
CA ALA A 352 6.77 0.66 -5.42
C ALA A 352 5.27 0.31 -5.59
N SER A 353 4.60 0.91 -6.58
CA SER A 353 3.17 0.67 -6.81
C SER A 353 2.87 -0.74 -7.37
N PRO A 354 3.61 -1.27 -8.36
CA PRO A 354 3.40 -2.65 -8.82
C PRO A 354 3.61 -3.70 -7.72
N ILE A 355 4.60 -3.52 -6.84
CA ILE A 355 4.75 -4.38 -5.66
C ILE A 355 3.53 -4.23 -4.74
N GLY A 356 3.14 -3.00 -4.40
CA GLY A 356 2.03 -2.74 -3.48
C GLY A 356 0.70 -3.34 -3.96
N ASP A 357 0.34 -3.06 -5.21
CA ASP A 357 -0.88 -3.55 -5.84
C ASP A 357 -0.81 -5.07 -6.07
N GLY A 358 0.35 -5.63 -6.44
CA GLY A 358 0.51 -7.07 -6.61
C GLY A 358 0.38 -7.84 -5.29
N ILE A 359 0.93 -7.31 -4.19
CA ILE A 359 0.72 -7.85 -2.85
C ILE A 359 -0.77 -7.78 -2.50
N ALA A 360 -1.43 -6.64 -2.71
CA ALA A 360 -2.87 -6.52 -2.44
C ALA A 360 -3.68 -7.59 -3.19
N ARG A 361 -3.41 -7.83 -4.49
CA ARG A 361 -4.07 -8.90 -5.26
C ARG A 361 -3.86 -10.28 -4.63
N ILE A 362 -2.63 -10.63 -4.25
CA ILE A 362 -2.32 -11.91 -3.56
C ILE A 362 -3.16 -12.10 -2.28
N LEU A 363 -3.50 -11.00 -1.59
CA LEU A 363 -4.22 -11.03 -0.31
C LEU A 363 -5.75 -10.97 -0.44
N PHE A 364 -6.24 -10.40 -1.55
CA PHE A 364 -7.66 -10.38 -1.89
C PHE A 364 -8.09 -11.63 -2.65
N THR A 365 -7.18 -12.27 -3.39
CA THR A 365 -7.40 -13.60 -3.96
C THR A 365 -7.41 -14.63 -2.82
N GLN A 366 -8.58 -14.84 -2.21
CA GLN A 366 -8.80 -16.00 -1.36
C GLN A 366 -9.00 -17.21 -2.26
N THR A 367 -8.11 -18.19 -2.22
CA THR A 367 -8.42 -19.52 -2.76
C THR A 367 -9.50 -20.13 -1.87
N THR A 368 -10.75 -20.01 -2.30
CA THR A 368 -11.90 -20.59 -1.61
C THR A 368 -11.91 -22.12 -1.78
N ALA A 369 -12.68 -22.82 -0.94
CA ALA A 369 -12.94 -24.24 -1.16
C ALA A 369 -13.59 -24.51 -2.52
N GLN A 370 -14.27 -23.52 -3.10
CA GLN A 370 -14.79 -23.58 -4.45
C GLN A 370 -13.65 -23.51 -5.48
N ASP A 371 -12.72 -22.58 -5.34
CA ASP A 371 -11.58 -22.46 -6.27
C ASP A 371 -10.73 -23.72 -6.29
N VAL A 372 -10.53 -24.38 -5.14
CA VAL A 372 -9.84 -25.68 -5.08
C VAL A 372 -10.61 -26.76 -5.86
N ARG A 373 -11.94 -26.79 -5.74
CA ARG A 373 -12.78 -27.75 -6.48
C ARG A 373 -12.73 -27.47 -7.98
N GLU A 374 -12.91 -26.22 -8.38
CA GLU A 374 -12.92 -25.84 -9.80
C GLU A 374 -11.53 -26.01 -10.43
N ALA A 375 -10.45 -25.65 -9.74
CA ALA A 375 -9.08 -25.97 -10.19
C ALA A 375 -8.86 -27.49 -10.33
N GLY A 376 -9.44 -28.30 -9.43
CA GLY A 376 -9.45 -29.76 -9.54
C GLY A 376 -10.24 -30.28 -10.74
N ARG A 377 -11.34 -29.62 -11.11
CA ARG A 377 -12.11 -29.89 -12.33
C ARG A 377 -11.30 -29.54 -13.58
N VAL A 378 -10.69 -28.36 -13.63
CA VAL A 378 -9.76 -27.95 -14.71
C VAL A 378 -8.64 -28.98 -14.86
N LYS A 379 -7.99 -29.37 -13.76
CA LYS A 379 -6.94 -30.39 -13.76
C LYS A 379 -7.41 -31.71 -14.37
N THR A 380 -8.61 -32.14 -14.00
CA THR A 380 -9.22 -33.39 -14.47
C THR A 380 -9.49 -33.32 -15.98
N ILE A 381 -10.08 -32.22 -16.46
CA ILE A 381 -10.36 -32.02 -17.89
C ILE A 381 -9.06 -31.97 -18.69
N LEU A 382 -8.03 -31.26 -18.21
CA LEU A 382 -6.71 -31.24 -18.85
C LEU A 382 -6.08 -32.63 -18.93
N GLY A 383 -6.18 -33.45 -17.88
CA GLY A 383 -5.71 -34.84 -17.91
C GLY A 383 -6.48 -35.72 -18.90
N GLN A 384 -7.79 -35.53 -19.02
CA GLN A 384 -8.61 -36.21 -20.03
C GLN A 384 -8.16 -35.82 -21.45
N LEU A 385 -8.07 -34.53 -21.74
CA LEU A 385 -7.61 -34.01 -23.03
C LEU A 385 -6.20 -34.51 -23.36
N GLN A 386 -5.28 -34.52 -22.40
CA GLN A 386 -3.92 -35.05 -22.56
C GLN A 386 -3.93 -36.55 -22.93
N SER A 387 -4.90 -37.32 -22.45
CA SER A 387 -5.09 -38.74 -22.80
C SER A 387 -5.90 -38.98 -24.09
N GLY A 388 -6.34 -37.91 -24.77
CA GLY A 388 -7.21 -38.01 -25.94
C GLY A 388 -8.64 -38.43 -25.62
N THR A 389 -9.11 -38.14 -24.40
CA THR A 389 -10.48 -38.45 -23.95
C THR A 389 -11.18 -37.20 -23.43
N ILE A 390 -12.51 -37.26 -23.24
CA ILE A 390 -13.28 -36.19 -22.60
C ILE A 390 -14.56 -36.77 -21.98
N ASP A 391 -14.84 -36.42 -20.72
CA ASP A 391 -16.12 -36.78 -20.08
C ASP A 391 -17.21 -35.80 -20.50
N ARG A 392 -17.97 -36.20 -21.53
CA ARG A 392 -19.03 -35.39 -22.14
C ARG A 392 -20.18 -35.01 -21.21
N THR A 393 -20.32 -35.66 -20.05
CA THR A 393 -21.41 -35.39 -19.11
C THR A 393 -21.28 -34.04 -18.40
N GLN A 394 -20.07 -33.47 -18.37
CA GLN A 394 -19.77 -32.19 -17.71
C GLN A 394 -20.07 -30.97 -18.58
N PHE A 395 -20.41 -31.18 -19.85
CA PHE A 395 -20.54 -30.15 -20.87
C PHE A 395 -21.97 -30.04 -21.36
N THR A 396 -22.34 -28.85 -21.82
CA THR A 396 -23.61 -28.62 -22.52
C THR A 396 -23.59 -29.27 -23.90
N GLU A 397 -24.74 -29.35 -24.55
CA GLU A 397 -24.80 -29.88 -25.92
C GLU A 397 -23.94 -29.04 -26.88
N SER A 398 -24.03 -27.70 -26.77
CA SER A 398 -23.22 -26.75 -27.54
C SER A 398 -21.72 -26.98 -27.33
N CYS A 399 -21.27 -27.11 -26.07
CA CYS A 399 -19.86 -27.30 -25.77
C CYS A 399 -19.36 -28.68 -26.26
N ASN A 400 -20.21 -29.71 -26.18
CA ASN A 400 -19.88 -31.03 -26.72
C ASN A 400 -19.64 -31.03 -28.24
N LEU A 401 -20.29 -30.14 -29.00
CA LEU A 401 -20.05 -29.97 -30.44
C LEU A 401 -18.67 -29.37 -30.73
N TYR A 402 -18.12 -28.54 -29.83
CA TYR A 402 -16.77 -28.00 -29.95
C TYR A 402 -15.70 -29.09 -29.81
N PHE A 403 -15.88 -30.02 -28.86
CA PHE A 403 -14.99 -31.17 -28.67
C PHE A 403 -15.24 -32.25 -29.74
N SER A 404 -14.95 -31.93 -31.01
CA SER A 404 -14.89 -32.89 -32.11
C SER A 404 -13.73 -33.88 -31.94
N SER A 405 -13.69 -34.93 -32.77
CA SER A 405 -12.54 -35.84 -32.80
C SER A 405 -11.22 -35.11 -33.03
N ASP A 406 -11.25 -34.11 -33.92
CA ASP A 406 -10.08 -33.33 -34.30
C ASP A 406 -9.63 -32.43 -33.16
N ALA A 407 -10.58 -31.75 -32.48
CA ALA A 407 -10.27 -30.91 -31.32
C ALA A 407 -9.64 -31.72 -30.18
N VAL A 408 -10.18 -32.90 -29.86
CA VAL A 408 -9.62 -33.77 -28.81
C VAL A 408 -8.24 -34.31 -29.22
N HIS A 409 -8.06 -34.66 -30.50
CA HIS A 409 -6.75 -35.08 -31.02
C HIS A 409 -5.70 -33.98 -30.94
N ASP A 410 -6.04 -32.75 -31.33
CA ASP A 410 -5.14 -31.61 -31.32
C ASP A 410 -4.76 -31.19 -29.89
N TYR A 411 -5.72 -31.23 -28.97
CA TYR A 411 -5.42 -31.02 -27.55
C TYR A 411 -4.51 -32.12 -26.99
N ALA A 412 -4.76 -33.39 -27.31
CA ALA A 412 -3.89 -34.48 -26.90
C ALA A 412 -2.47 -34.29 -27.45
N ALA A 413 -2.32 -33.94 -28.73
CA ALA A 413 -1.03 -33.69 -29.35
C ALA A 413 -0.29 -32.50 -28.70
N THR A 414 -1.02 -31.46 -28.27
CA THR A 414 -0.46 -30.26 -27.65
C THR A 414 -0.05 -30.48 -26.19
N LEU A 415 -0.85 -31.25 -25.44
CA LEU A 415 -0.66 -31.47 -24.00
C LEU A 415 0.16 -32.72 -23.68
N ALA A 416 0.30 -33.65 -24.63
CA ALA A 416 1.06 -34.88 -24.45
C ALA A 416 2.53 -34.57 -24.07
N GLY A 417 3.04 -35.31 -23.10
CA GLY A 417 4.44 -35.19 -22.65
C GLY A 417 4.73 -34.00 -21.75
N LEU A 418 3.78 -33.09 -21.50
CA LEU A 418 3.95 -32.00 -20.53
C LEU A 418 3.92 -32.47 -19.06
N GLY A 419 3.46 -33.69 -18.81
CA GLY A 419 3.26 -34.22 -17.47
C GLY A 419 2.05 -33.58 -16.77
N GLU A 420 2.08 -33.57 -15.44
CA GLU A 420 1.05 -32.93 -14.61
C GLU A 420 1.27 -31.42 -14.52
N PRO A 421 0.21 -30.59 -14.48
CA PRO A 421 0.33 -29.18 -14.18
C PRO A 421 1.05 -28.94 -12.84
N GLN A 422 2.01 -28.02 -12.83
CA GLN A 422 2.72 -27.58 -11.61
C GLN A 422 1.85 -26.62 -10.79
N SER A 423 1.05 -25.78 -11.46
CA SER A 423 0.08 -24.90 -10.82
C SER A 423 -1.15 -24.68 -11.70
N ILE A 424 -2.30 -24.45 -11.06
CA ILE A 424 -3.55 -24.00 -11.68
C ILE A 424 -4.08 -22.89 -10.78
N THR A 425 -4.07 -21.66 -11.26
CA THR A 425 -4.39 -20.48 -10.44
C THR A 425 -5.51 -19.69 -11.09
N LEU A 426 -6.54 -19.36 -10.32
CA LEU A 426 -7.63 -18.51 -10.82
C LEU A 426 -7.07 -17.11 -11.14
N ASN A 427 -7.20 -16.70 -12.39
CA ASN A 427 -6.80 -15.37 -12.85
C ASN A 427 -7.96 -14.38 -12.71
N LYS A 428 -9.15 -14.78 -13.18
CA LYS A 428 -10.34 -13.93 -13.17
C LYS A 428 -11.60 -14.76 -13.05
N GLU A 429 -12.58 -14.28 -12.30
CA GLU A 429 -13.94 -14.79 -12.34
C GLU A 429 -14.99 -13.68 -12.39
N GLY A 430 -16.19 -14.01 -12.86
CA GLY A 430 -17.33 -13.11 -12.76
C GLY A 430 -18.53 -13.51 -13.62
N PRO A 431 -19.72 -12.97 -13.32
CA PRO A 431 -20.91 -13.26 -14.09
C PRO A 431 -20.81 -12.71 -15.52
N ARG A 432 -21.24 -13.49 -16.50
CA ARG A 432 -21.39 -13.06 -17.90
C ARG A 432 -22.62 -13.73 -18.52
N GLY A 433 -23.64 -12.93 -18.86
CA GLY A 433 -24.80 -13.41 -19.62
C GLY A 433 -25.59 -14.55 -18.95
N GLY A 434 -25.65 -14.58 -17.62
CA GLY A 434 -26.31 -15.65 -16.85
C GLY A 434 -25.43 -16.87 -16.55
N MET A 435 -24.19 -16.87 -17.02
CA MET A 435 -23.17 -17.88 -16.72
C MET A 435 -22.11 -17.31 -15.78
N MET A 436 -21.31 -18.18 -15.18
CA MET A 436 -20.08 -17.80 -14.50
C MET A 436 -18.90 -17.96 -15.47
N PHE A 437 -18.16 -16.88 -15.71
CA PHE A 437 -16.90 -16.92 -16.44
C PHE A 437 -15.75 -17.18 -15.46
N ARG A 438 -14.81 -18.05 -15.84
CA ARG A 438 -13.50 -18.13 -15.18
C ARG A 438 -12.36 -18.20 -16.19
N SER A 439 -11.24 -17.58 -15.84
CA SER A 439 -9.95 -17.72 -16.52
C SER A 439 -8.93 -18.22 -15.50
N TRP A 440 -8.11 -19.18 -15.92
CA TRP A 440 -7.11 -19.86 -15.12
C TRP A 440 -5.74 -19.76 -15.78
N HIS A 441 -4.71 -19.46 -15.00
CA HIS A 441 -3.32 -19.65 -15.39
C HIS A 441 -2.89 -21.09 -15.06
N VAL A 442 -2.36 -21.80 -16.05
CA VAL A 442 -1.92 -23.20 -15.91
C VAL A 442 -0.46 -23.32 -16.32
N SER A 443 0.40 -23.62 -15.34
CA SER A 443 1.83 -23.77 -15.57
C SER A 443 2.23 -25.24 -15.62
N TYR A 444 2.97 -25.62 -16.65
CA TYR A 444 3.71 -26.87 -16.75
C TYR A 444 5.21 -26.57 -16.78
N ALA A 445 6.04 -27.57 -16.52
CA ALA A 445 7.50 -27.39 -16.47
C ALA A 445 8.12 -26.80 -17.76
N ALA A 446 7.47 -27.00 -18.91
CA ALA A 446 7.98 -26.57 -20.21
C ALA A 446 7.11 -25.51 -20.92
N LYS A 447 5.90 -25.24 -20.43
CA LYS A 447 4.91 -24.40 -21.13
C LYS A 447 3.81 -23.91 -20.20
N GLU A 448 3.24 -22.76 -20.52
CA GLU A 448 2.12 -22.17 -19.79
C GLU A 448 0.93 -21.94 -20.73
N PHE A 449 -0.26 -21.95 -20.15
CA PHE A 449 -1.53 -21.78 -20.86
C PHE A 449 -2.51 -20.94 -20.04
N GLU A 450 -3.38 -20.21 -20.75
CA GLU A 450 -4.61 -19.70 -20.18
C GLU A 450 -5.75 -20.69 -20.46
N VAL A 451 -6.51 -21.07 -19.44
CA VAL A 451 -7.74 -21.85 -19.61
C VAL A 451 -8.93 -20.97 -19.31
N THR A 452 -9.89 -20.89 -20.24
CA THR A 452 -11.12 -20.13 -20.05
C THR A 452 -12.35 -21.03 -20.07
N GLU A 453 -13.29 -20.79 -19.16
CA GLU A 453 -14.53 -21.54 -19.04
C GLU A 453 -15.77 -20.66 -18.84
N TYR A 454 -16.91 -21.15 -19.32
CA TYR A 454 -18.24 -20.63 -18.98
C TYR A 454 -19.04 -21.74 -18.35
N GLU A 455 -19.51 -21.52 -17.12
CA GLU A 455 -20.34 -22.47 -16.38
C GLU A 455 -21.80 -21.97 -16.31
N GLN A 456 -22.74 -22.82 -16.71
CA GLN A 456 -24.16 -22.56 -16.55
C GLN A 456 -24.60 -22.76 -15.09
N SER A 457 -25.78 -22.25 -14.72
CA SER A 457 -26.31 -22.38 -13.35
C SER A 457 -26.56 -23.81 -12.90
N ASP A 458 -26.63 -24.78 -13.83
CA ASP A 458 -26.76 -26.21 -13.55
C ASP A 458 -25.40 -26.93 -13.35
N GLY A 459 -24.30 -26.19 -13.43
CA GLY A 459 -22.92 -26.68 -13.26
C GLY A 459 -22.27 -27.22 -14.54
N LYS A 460 -22.98 -27.27 -15.67
CA LYS A 460 -22.38 -27.70 -16.95
C LYS A 460 -21.56 -26.60 -17.59
N LEU A 461 -20.46 -26.98 -18.24
CA LEU A 461 -19.63 -26.05 -18.99
C LEU A 461 -20.23 -25.81 -20.38
N GLU A 462 -20.53 -24.55 -20.68
CA GLU A 462 -20.87 -24.05 -22.01
C GLU A 462 -19.61 -23.82 -22.85
N GLN A 463 -18.45 -23.64 -22.21
CA GLN A 463 -17.16 -23.47 -22.86
C GLN A 463 -16.04 -24.01 -21.97
N PHE A 464 -15.03 -24.61 -22.58
CA PHE A 464 -13.72 -24.86 -21.99
C PHE A 464 -12.65 -24.76 -23.09
N LEU A 465 -11.78 -23.75 -23.03
CA LEU A 465 -10.73 -23.52 -24.03
C LEU A 465 -9.37 -23.49 -23.35
N VAL A 466 -8.39 -24.20 -23.92
CA VAL A 466 -6.97 -24.09 -23.58
C VAL A 466 -6.30 -23.20 -24.63
N LEU A 467 -5.77 -22.06 -24.20
CA LEU A 467 -5.20 -21.01 -25.03
C LEU A 467 -3.69 -20.88 -24.72
N PRO A 468 -2.84 -20.59 -25.73
CA PRO A 468 -1.46 -20.22 -25.46
C PRO A 468 -1.41 -18.89 -24.71
N GLU A 469 -0.56 -18.80 -23.70
CA GLU A 469 -0.31 -17.53 -23.00
C GLU A 469 0.50 -16.59 -23.91
N THR A 470 0.09 -15.32 -23.98
CA THR A 470 0.71 -14.29 -24.85
C THR A 470 1.77 -13.48 -24.14
#